data_AF-A0A8K0QX88-F1
#
_entry.id   AF-A0A8K0QX88-F1
#
_cell.length_a   1.000
_cell.length_b   1.000
_cell.length_c   1.000
_cell.angle_alpha   90.00
_cell.angle_beta   90.00
_cell.angle_gamma   90.00
#
_symmetry.space_group_name_H-M   'P 1'
#
loop_
_entity.id
_entity.type
_entity.pdbx_description
1 polymer ?
#
loop_
_entity_poly.entity_id
_entity_poly.type
_entity_poly.pdbx_seq_one_letter_code
_entity_poly.pdbx_strand_id
1 'polypeptide(L)'
;TGSASKISSDGTCGGAKGYTCQGSNFGNCCSQYNYCGSSTTYCDTGCNKAFGACNAVSTVSPAVVAAASPPSSVKVSTNARCGNGNNIPSASLGQSCSGSTFGDCCSQWGFCGSSATYCGAGCQAGFGKCS
;
A
#
# COMPACT_ATOMS: atom_id res chain seq x y z
N THR A 1 2.78 -8.78 30.18
CA THR A 1 1.44 -9.37 29.96
C THR A 1 0.94 -8.92 28.61
N GLY A 2 1.11 -9.75 27.57
CA GLY A 2 0.59 -9.47 26.24
C GLY A 2 -0.89 -9.77 26.22
N SER A 3 -1.72 -8.75 26.35
CA SER A 3 -3.17 -8.87 26.30
C SER A 3 -3.57 -9.43 24.94
N ALA A 4 -4.12 -10.65 24.93
CA ALA A 4 -4.67 -11.27 23.74
C ALA A 4 -5.94 -10.49 23.33
N SER A 5 -5.76 -9.38 22.62
CA SER A 5 -6.85 -8.58 22.07
C SER A 5 -7.70 -9.47 21.16
N LYS A 6 -9.01 -9.54 21.43
CA LYS A 6 -9.91 -10.46 20.75
C LYS A 6 -10.17 -9.96 19.32
N ILE A 7 -10.09 -10.81 18.31
CA ILE A 7 -10.34 -10.40 16.92
C ILE A 7 -11.78 -9.90 16.80
N SER A 8 -11.94 -8.73 16.18
CA SER A 8 -13.24 -8.11 15.99
C SER A 8 -14.11 -8.92 15.02
N SER A 9 -15.29 -9.31 15.47
CA SER A 9 -16.31 -10.00 14.67
C SER A 9 -17.39 -9.06 14.13
N ASP A 10 -17.43 -7.82 14.62
CA ASP A 10 -18.47 -6.82 14.30
C ASP A 10 -17.89 -5.58 13.59
N GLY A 11 -16.58 -5.58 13.32
CA GLY A 11 -15.89 -4.47 12.66
C GLY A 11 -15.55 -3.30 13.58
N THR A 12 -15.68 -3.46 14.91
CA THR A 12 -15.28 -2.47 15.92
C THR A 12 -13.96 -2.84 16.60
N CYS A 13 -13.18 -1.85 17.03
CA CYS A 13 -11.88 -2.08 17.67
C CYS A 13 -11.68 -1.19 18.89
N GLY A 14 -10.86 -1.64 19.83
CA GLY A 14 -10.66 -0.96 21.10
C GLY A 14 -11.86 -1.09 22.05
N GLY A 15 -12.10 -0.02 22.83
CA GLY A 15 -13.12 0.04 23.88
C GLY A 15 -12.83 -0.85 25.09
N ALA A 16 -13.79 -0.91 26.03
CA ALA A 16 -13.69 -1.74 27.25
C ALA A 16 -13.57 -3.25 26.96
N LYS A 17 -13.91 -3.68 25.73
CA LYS A 17 -13.81 -5.07 25.26
C LYS A 17 -12.43 -5.41 24.68
N GLY A 18 -11.62 -4.41 24.31
CA GLY A 18 -10.27 -4.61 23.79
C GLY A 18 -10.22 -5.37 22.45
N TYR A 19 -11.18 -5.11 21.55
CA TYR A 19 -11.22 -5.79 20.25
C TYR A 19 -10.09 -5.31 19.34
N THR A 20 -9.54 -6.19 18.50
CA THR A 20 -8.55 -5.85 17.49
C THR A 20 -9.04 -6.11 16.07
N CYS A 21 -8.66 -5.24 15.16
CA CYS A 21 -8.85 -5.41 13.73
C CYS A 21 -7.86 -6.39 13.12
N GLN A 22 -6.76 -6.69 13.80
CA GLN A 22 -5.70 -7.54 13.27
C GLN A 22 -6.22 -8.98 13.07
N GLY A 23 -6.30 -9.42 11.81
CA GLY A 23 -6.89 -10.71 11.44
C GLY A 23 -8.41 -10.69 11.27
N SER A 24 -9.04 -9.52 11.30
CA SER A 24 -10.47 -9.37 11.06
C SER A 24 -10.79 -9.25 9.57
N ASN A 25 -11.93 -9.79 9.12
CA ASN A 25 -12.36 -9.74 7.73
C ASN A 25 -12.74 -8.31 7.26
N PHE A 26 -12.95 -7.39 8.20
CA PHE A 26 -13.25 -5.99 7.90
C PHE A 26 -11.99 -5.18 7.54
N GLY A 27 -10.81 -5.72 7.86
CA GLY A 27 -9.53 -5.06 7.64
C GLY A 27 -8.72 -4.97 8.92
N ASN A 28 -7.42 -4.71 8.77
CA ASN A 28 -6.46 -4.83 9.86
C ASN A 28 -6.27 -3.53 10.65
N CYS A 29 -6.74 -2.39 10.15
CA CYS A 29 -6.49 -1.09 10.73
C CYS A 29 -7.65 -0.63 11.59
N CYS A 30 -7.35 -0.06 12.75
CA CYS A 30 -8.34 0.49 13.66
C CYS A 30 -8.38 2.01 13.48
N SER A 31 -9.41 2.56 12.86
CA SER A 31 -9.55 4.01 12.69
C SER A 31 -9.70 4.75 14.03
N GLN A 32 -9.52 6.07 14.01
CA GLN A 32 -9.78 6.94 15.18
C GLN A 32 -11.21 6.83 15.72
N TYR A 33 -12.14 6.37 14.88
CA TYR A 33 -13.54 6.17 15.24
C TYR A 33 -13.82 4.77 15.82
N ASN A 34 -12.77 3.99 16.13
CA ASN A 34 -12.89 2.63 16.69
C ASN A 34 -13.56 1.62 15.73
N TYR A 35 -13.37 1.81 14.43
CA TYR A 35 -13.83 0.89 13.38
C TYR A 35 -12.67 0.29 12.59
N CYS A 36 -12.83 -0.98 12.24
CA CYS A 36 -11.91 -1.75 11.43
C CYS A 36 -12.07 -1.46 9.95
N GLY A 37 -10.94 -1.30 9.27
CA GLY A 37 -10.88 -1.13 7.83
C GLY A 37 -9.49 -1.44 7.28
N SER A 38 -9.38 -1.46 5.95
CA SER A 38 -8.13 -1.71 5.22
C SER A 38 -7.65 -0.51 4.40
N SER A 39 -8.49 0.51 4.26
CA SER A 39 -8.19 1.68 3.44
C SER A 39 -7.31 2.66 4.21
N THR A 40 -6.62 3.53 3.47
CA THR A 40 -5.84 4.66 3.97
C THR A 40 -6.58 5.48 5.05
N THR A 41 -7.87 5.72 4.87
CA THR A 41 -8.73 6.41 5.85
C THR A 41 -8.83 5.72 7.22
N TYR A 42 -8.61 4.40 7.28
CA TYR A 42 -8.61 3.61 8.51
C TYR A 42 -7.21 3.34 9.04
N CYS A 43 -6.22 3.31 8.15
CA CYS A 43 -4.84 2.91 8.44
C CYS A 43 -3.90 4.09 8.69
N ASP A 44 -4.16 5.27 8.14
CA ASP A 44 -3.24 6.40 8.18
C ASP A 44 -3.54 7.32 9.39
N THR A 45 -3.87 8.59 9.16
CA THR A 45 -4.06 9.58 10.20
C THR A 45 -5.18 9.19 11.16
N GLY A 46 -4.86 9.13 12.45
CA GLY A 46 -5.81 8.77 13.51
C GLY A 46 -5.95 7.27 13.75
N CYS A 47 -5.21 6.41 13.04
CA CYS A 47 -5.28 4.99 13.32
C CYS A 47 -4.72 4.62 14.71
N ASN A 48 -5.46 3.77 15.42
CA ASN A 48 -5.16 3.29 16.76
C ASN A 48 -4.29 2.03 16.74
N LYS A 49 -2.99 2.23 16.94
CA LYS A 49 -1.95 1.17 16.91
C LYS A 49 -2.10 0.12 18.01
N ALA A 50 -2.83 0.43 19.09
CA ALA A 50 -3.06 -0.53 20.16
C ALA A 50 -4.07 -1.63 19.76
N PHE A 51 -4.92 -1.36 18.76
CA PHE A 51 -6.02 -2.24 18.36
C PHE A 51 -6.06 -2.54 16.86
N GLY A 52 -5.15 -1.99 16.06
CA GLY A 52 -5.02 -2.31 14.64
C GLY A 52 -3.63 -2.03 14.08
N ALA A 53 -3.37 -2.60 12.91
CA ALA A 53 -2.13 -2.45 12.17
C ALA A 53 -2.16 -1.16 11.34
N CYS A 54 -1.91 -0.04 12.01
CA CYS A 54 -1.86 1.26 11.33
C CYS A 54 -0.66 1.37 10.41
N ASN A 55 -0.87 2.00 9.27
CA ASN A 55 0.23 2.56 8.51
C ASN A 55 0.90 3.59 9.42
N ALA A 56 2.16 3.32 9.75
CA ALA A 56 2.99 4.37 10.29
C ALA A 56 3.05 5.47 9.23
N VAL A 57 2.37 6.59 9.48
CA VAL A 57 2.87 7.90 9.05
C VAL A 57 4.26 8.01 9.68
N SER A 58 5.24 7.47 8.98
CA SER A 58 6.63 7.81 9.19
C SER A 58 6.74 9.25 8.72
N THR A 59 6.82 10.14 9.69
CA THR A 59 7.25 11.53 9.52
C THR A 59 8.42 11.57 8.56
N VAL A 60 8.17 12.02 7.34
CA VAL A 60 9.20 12.27 6.35
C VAL A 60 10.12 13.35 6.93
N SER A 61 11.38 12.99 7.13
CA SER A 61 12.48 13.94 7.10
C SER A 61 13.58 13.36 6.23
N PRO A 62 14.24 14.19 5.41
CA PRO A 62 14.81 13.75 4.16
C PRO A 62 16.30 13.53 4.35
N ALA A 63 16.74 12.29 4.50
CA ALA A 63 18.11 11.91 4.15
C ALA A 63 18.23 10.39 4.12
N VAL A 64 18.97 9.95 3.11
CA VAL A 64 19.54 8.63 2.87
C VAL A 64 18.60 7.53 2.36
N VAL A 65 18.59 7.47 1.02
CA VAL A 65 18.82 6.29 0.17
C VAL A 65 18.88 4.89 0.82
N ALA A 66 18.25 3.95 0.10
CA ALA A 66 18.47 2.50 0.07
C ALA A 66 18.10 1.72 1.36
N ALA A 67 17.23 0.71 1.36
CA ALA A 67 16.73 -0.14 0.29
C ALA A 67 15.26 -0.50 0.57
N ALA A 68 14.34 0.01 -0.26
CA ALA A 68 13.01 -0.57 -0.34
C ALA A 68 13.13 -1.88 -1.14
N SER A 69 13.25 -2.99 -0.41
CA SER A 69 12.94 -4.31 -0.97
C SER A 69 11.53 -4.24 -1.59
N PRO A 70 11.36 -4.67 -2.85
CA PRO A 70 10.17 -4.41 -3.64
C PRO A 70 8.94 -5.12 -3.05
N PRO A 71 7.71 -4.60 -3.26
CA PRO A 71 6.50 -5.34 -2.92
C PRO A 71 6.42 -6.60 -3.81
N SER A 72 6.82 -7.74 -3.26
CA SER A 72 6.89 -9.07 -3.93
C SER A 72 5.53 -9.67 -4.29
N SER A 73 4.50 -8.87 -4.54
CA SER A 73 3.17 -9.38 -4.94
C SER A 73 2.55 -8.65 -6.13
N VAL A 74 3.29 -7.70 -6.73
CA VAL A 74 2.84 -6.97 -7.91
C VAL A 74 3.44 -7.67 -9.13
N LYS A 75 2.61 -8.28 -9.97
CA LYS A 75 3.05 -9.10 -11.11
C LYS A 75 3.95 -8.26 -12.03
N VAL A 76 5.18 -8.72 -12.32
CA VAL A 76 6.07 -8.00 -13.24
C VAL A 76 5.41 -7.92 -14.61
N SER A 77 5.45 -6.72 -15.20
CA SER A 77 4.87 -6.45 -16.50
C SER A 77 5.68 -7.13 -17.60
N THR A 78 4.98 -7.89 -18.44
CA THR A 78 5.52 -8.54 -19.65
C THR A 78 5.00 -7.89 -20.94
N ASN A 79 4.19 -6.84 -20.82
CA ASN A 79 3.51 -6.17 -21.94
C ASN A 79 3.68 -4.64 -21.90
N ALA A 80 4.68 -4.16 -21.15
CA ALA A 80 4.97 -2.75 -20.88
C ALA A 80 3.85 -1.96 -20.18
N ARG A 81 2.83 -2.61 -19.60
CA ARG A 81 1.77 -1.94 -18.82
C ARG A 81 1.98 -2.05 -17.33
N CYS A 82 1.56 -1.03 -16.60
CA CYS A 82 1.70 -0.98 -15.16
C CYS A 82 0.62 -0.12 -14.52
N GLY A 83 0.53 -0.19 -13.20
CA GLY A 83 -0.42 0.62 -12.46
C GLY A 83 -1.81 0.01 -12.38
N ASN A 84 -2.74 0.80 -11.84
CA ASN A 84 -4.14 0.41 -11.65
C ASN A 84 -5.09 1.36 -12.38
N GLY A 85 -4.65 1.85 -13.55
CA GLY A 85 -5.39 2.83 -14.34
C GLY A 85 -6.60 2.23 -15.04
N ASN A 86 -7.66 3.02 -15.14
CA ASN A 86 -8.92 2.76 -15.85
C ASN A 86 -8.77 2.63 -17.38
N ASN A 87 -7.58 2.90 -17.93
CA ASN A 87 -7.23 2.69 -19.35
C ASN A 87 -6.39 1.42 -19.58
N ILE A 88 -6.21 0.58 -18.55
CA ILE A 88 -5.46 -0.66 -18.59
C ILE A 88 -6.47 -1.82 -18.62
N PRO A 89 -6.38 -2.76 -19.58
CA PRO A 89 -7.29 -3.91 -19.59
C PRO A 89 -7.07 -4.75 -18.33
N SER A 90 -8.15 -5.40 -17.86
CA SER A 90 -8.16 -6.08 -16.56
C SER A 90 -7.04 -7.12 -16.38
N ALA A 91 -6.64 -7.78 -17.48
CA ALA A 91 -5.51 -8.71 -17.50
C ALA A 91 -4.13 -8.07 -17.24
N SER A 92 -4.06 -6.74 -17.17
CA SER A 92 -2.84 -5.95 -16.99
C SER A 92 -2.92 -4.98 -15.79
N LEU A 93 -4.02 -5.03 -15.03
CA LEU A 93 -4.19 -4.24 -13.80
C LEU A 93 -3.24 -4.71 -12.71
N GLY A 94 -2.68 -3.76 -11.97
CA GLY A 94 -1.82 -4.03 -10.83
C GLY A 94 -0.48 -4.64 -11.21
N GLN A 95 0.03 -4.42 -12.43
CA GLN A 95 1.35 -4.87 -12.85
C GLN A 95 2.44 -3.86 -12.45
N SER A 96 3.63 -4.37 -12.12
CA SER A 96 4.81 -3.56 -11.78
C SER A 96 5.86 -3.60 -12.87
N CYS A 97 6.55 -2.49 -13.06
CA CYS A 97 7.67 -2.34 -13.98
C CYS A 97 9.00 -2.80 -13.36
N SER A 98 9.09 -2.94 -12.03
CA SER A 98 10.34 -3.36 -11.37
C SER A 98 10.79 -4.74 -11.85
N GLY A 99 11.96 -4.79 -12.51
CA GLY A 99 12.53 -5.99 -13.12
C GLY A 99 12.01 -6.31 -14.53
N SER A 100 11.29 -5.39 -15.18
CA SER A 100 10.77 -5.56 -16.53
C SER A 100 11.81 -5.18 -17.58
N THR A 101 11.83 -5.88 -18.73
CA THR A 101 12.72 -5.55 -19.87
C THR A 101 12.39 -4.21 -20.52
N PHE A 102 11.20 -3.66 -20.26
CA PHE A 102 10.77 -2.35 -20.77
C PHE A 102 11.27 -1.18 -19.90
N GLY A 103 11.77 -1.47 -18.70
CA GLY A 103 12.24 -0.48 -17.74
C GLY A 103 11.48 -0.54 -16.43
N ASP A 104 12.11 0.00 -15.38
CA ASP A 104 11.67 -0.16 -13.99
C ASP A 104 10.64 0.87 -13.54
N CYS A 105 10.42 1.93 -14.31
CA CYS A 105 9.58 3.05 -13.94
C CYS A 105 8.19 2.91 -14.52
N CYS A 106 7.16 3.19 -13.71
CA CYS A 106 5.77 3.19 -14.16
C CYS A 106 5.30 4.62 -14.36
N SER A 107 5.08 5.05 -15.60
CA SER A 107 4.59 6.40 -15.90
C SER A 107 3.15 6.61 -15.41
N GLN A 108 2.73 7.88 -15.28
CA GLN A 108 1.33 8.25 -14.99
C GLN A 108 0.31 7.68 -15.99
N TRP A 109 0.77 7.35 -17.20
CA TRP A 109 -0.05 6.79 -18.27
C TRP A 109 -0.16 5.26 -18.20
N GLY A 110 0.45 4.63 -17.20
CA GLY A 110 0.40 3.19 -17.00
C GLY A 110 1.30 2.40 -17.94
N PHE A 111 2.42 3.00 -18.36
CA PHE A 111 3.45 2.36 -19.18
C PHE A 111 4.79 2.26 -18.46
N CYS A 112 5.45 1.11 -18.63
CA CYS A 112 6.81 0.86 -18.18
C CYS A 112 7.83 1.54 -19.09
N GLY A 113 8.84 2.13 -18.48
CA GLY A 113 9.97 2.75 -19.18
C GLY A 113 11.14 2.98 -18.23
N SER A 114 12.30 3.35 -18.79
CA SER A 114 13.51 3.71 -18.00
C SER A 114 13.90 5.18 -18.13
N SER A 115 13.22 5.94 -19.00
CA SER A 115 13.56 7.34 -19.26
C SER A 115 12.93 8.28 -18.23
N ALA A 116 13.47 9.50 -18.08
CA ALA A 116 12.94 10.52 -17.17
C ALA A 116 11.44 10.83 -17.36
N THR A 117 10.90 10.68 -18.58
CA THR A 117 9.45 10.82 -18.86
C THR A 117 8.59 9.77 -18.15
N TYR A 118 9.17 8.61 -17.83
CA TYR A 118 8.52 7.50 -17.15
C TYR A 118 8.82 7.48 -15.65
N CYS A 119 10.03 7.87 -15.27
CA CYS A 119 10.51 7.87 -13.89
C CYS A 119 10.20 9.17 -13.14
N GLY A 120 9.99 10.28 -13.86
CA GLY A 120 9.83 11.62 -13.31
C GLY A 120 8.43 11.93 -12.78
N ALA A 121 8.00 13.18 -12.93
CA ALA A 121 6.72 13.66 -12.43
C ALA A 121 5.56 12.79 -12.91
N GLY A 122 4.74 12.31 -11.97
CA GLY A 122 3.62 11.41 -12.26
C GLY A 122 3.95 9.92 -12.26
N CYS A 123 5.20 9.53 -12.01
CA CYS A 123 5.56 8.12 -11.87
C CYS A 123 4.82 7.45 -10.69
N GLN A 124 4.26 6.26 -10.95
CA GLN A 124 3.47 5.48 -10.01
C GLN A 124 4.39 4.62 -9.14
N ALA A 125 4.83 5.16 -8.00
CA ALA A 125 5.81 4.52 -7.11
C ALA A 125 5.36 3.15 -6.53
N GLY A 126 4.06 2.86 -6.49
CA GLY A 126 3.54 1.54 -6.13
C GLY A 126 3.76 0.45 -7.19
N PHE A 127 4.10 0.84 -8.42
CA PHE A 127 4.20 -0.02 -9.60
C PHE A 127 5.52 0.18 -10.37
N GLY A 128 6.45 0.99 -9.86
CA GLY A 128 7.74 1.23 -10.51
C GLY A 128 8.69 2.07 -9.65
N LYS A 129 9.94 2.18 -10.12
CA LYS A 129 10.98 3.00 -9.51
C LYS A 129 10.86 4.43 -10.04
N CYS A 130 10.56 5.39 -9.16
CA CYS A 130 10.39 6.80 -9.53
C CYS A 130 11.58 7.63 -9.05
N SER A 131 11.93 8.70 -9.76
CA SER A 131 13.11 9.55 -9.50
C SER A 131 12.87 10.99 -9.90
#